data_AF-A0A6I5VMW6-F1
#
_entry.id   AF-A0A6I5VMW6-F1
#
_cell.length_a   1.000
_cell.length_b   1.000
_cell.length_c   1.000
_cell.angle_alpha   90.00
_cell.angle_beta   90.00
_cell.angle_gamma   90.00
#
_symmetry.space_group_name_H-M   'P 1'
#
loop_
_entity.id
_entity.type
_entity.pdbx_description
1 polymer ?
#
loop_
_entity_poly.entity_id
_entity_poly.type
_entity_poly.pdbx_seq_one_letter_code
_entity_poly.pdbx_strand_id
1 'polypeptide(L)'
;MLQPSPGRAERRPLGLRREVLPESADRLPAQCRQPRIRARAGLRPRRLPGQRQAGADHDAADQGPARLPGEPLARPTALRSTVLLILLPPSEGKAAPAGRGRPVDIDALWTPGLAGARRKIVDALREASAGPDGAAVLGLTDGRRSELDLNLRLPDLPARPAGEVYTGVLYDALRLTELSSRAKRRANAAIRVQSALWGPIKITDRIPPYRLSIGTSLPGIGPLAGFWRSETADLDAPGELIIDCRSTGYATAWQPRSDKLIKVTALTEKDGVRSVVSHFAKHTRGVVARLLLEAERTPRTPQQVRDIIARHGHCELDRMRTGWQLSVITDAAGRLRMAADQ
;
A
#
# COMPACT_ATOMS: atom_id res chain seq x y z
N MET A 1 62.25 -18.05 32.22
CA MET A 1 61.25 -18.16 33.31
C MET A 1 59.89 -18.35 32.68
N LEU A 2 59.36 -19.57 32.72
CA LEU A 2 57.98 -19.89 32.37
C LEU A 2 57.41 -20.66 33.57
N GLN A 3 56.30 -20.18 34.11
CA GLN A 3 55.45 -20.95 35.02
C GLN A 3 54.17 -21.37 34.30
N PRO A 4 53.62 -22.54 34.63
CA PRO A 4 52.20 -22.81 34.48
C PRO A 4 51.47 -23.03 35.83
N SER A 5 50.19 -22.69 35.77
CA SER A 5 48.99 -22.90 36.61
C SER A 5 48.98 -24.00 37.70
N PRO A 6 48.05 -23.84 38.67
CA PRO A 6 46.86 -24.71 38.74
C PRO A 6 45.59 -23.87 39.03
N GLY A 7 44.33 -24.29 38.90
CA GLY A 7 43.65 -25.58 38.77
C GLY A 7 42.23 -25.35 39.28
N ARG A 8 41.21 -25.71 38.49
CA ARG A 8 39.77 -25.43 38.68
C ARG A 8 39.19 -26.08 39.95
N ALA A 9 38.35 -25.33 40.68
CA ALA A 9 37.39 -25.86 41.64
C ALA A 9 35.97 -25.83 41.05
N GLU A 10 35.35 -27.00 40.88
CA GLU A 10 33.97 -27.18 40.45
C GLU A 10 32.99 -26.87 41.60
N ARG A 11 31.99 -26.03 41.34
CA ARG A 11 30.84 -25.80 42.23
C ARG A 11 29.60 -26.50 41.65
N ARG A 12 28.99 -27.38 42.45
CA ARG A 12 27.67 -27.99 42.22
C ARG A 12 26.56 -26.93 42.26
N PRO A 13 25.49 -27.02 41.44
CA PRO A 13 24.24 -26.35 41.73
C PRO A 13 23.24 -27.27 42.45
N LEU A 14 22.65 -26.70 43.50
CA LEU A 14 21.55 -27.23 44.30
C LEU A 14 20.26 -27.27 43.48
N GLY A 15 19.53 -28.38 43.59
CA GLY A 15 18.20 -28.55 43.00
C GLY A 15 17.15 -27.72 43.71
N LEU A 16 16.32 -27.03 42.92
CA LEU A 16 15.08 -26.42 43.38
C LEU A 16 13.89 -27.21 42.82
N ARG A 17 13.23 -27.91 43.73
CA ARG A 17 11.92 -28.54 43.53
C ARG A 17 10.88 -27.44 43.29
N ARG A 18 10.05 -27.59 42.26
CA ARG A 18 8.79 -26.83 42.12
C ARG A 18 7.65 -27.72 42.62
N GLU A 19 7.02 -27.26 43.69
CA GLU A 19 5.78 -27.81 44.24
C GLU A 19 4.62 -27.60 43.27
N VAL A 20 3.80 -28.65 43.17
CA VAL A 20 2.50 -28.71 42.52
C VAL A 20 1.45 -28.57 43.62
N LEU A 21 0.49 -27.66 43.45
CA LEU A 21 -0.75 -27.55 44.24
C LEU A 21 -1.85 -26.93 43.33
N PRO A 22 -3.14 -27.15 43.62
CA PRO A 22 -3.95 -27.99 42.76
C PRO A 22 -5.13 -27.26 42.09
N GLU A 23 -5.66 -27.98 41.11
CA GLU A 23 -6.93 -27.78 40.41
C GLU A 23 -8.12 -27.74 41.39
N SER A 24 -9.01 -26.76 41.24
CA SER A 24 -10.35 -26.81 41.81
C SER A 24 -11.34 -26.22 40.82
N ALA A 25 -12.28 -27.06 40.39
CA ALA A 25 -13.52 -26.72 39.73
C ALA A 25 -14.33 -25.71 40.54
N ASP A 26 -15.10 -24.83 39.90
CA ASP A 26 -16.55 -25.00 39.75
C ASP A 26 -17.24 -23.73 39.20
N ARG A 27 -18.31 -23.97 38.42
CA ARG A 27 -19.52 -23.13 38.24
C ARG A 27 -19.52 -21.95 37.24
N LEU A 28 -19.98 -22.28 36.03
CA LEU A 28 -21.09 -21.58 35.34
C LEU A 28 -22.37 -21.64 36.23
N PRO A 29 -23.38 -20.74 36.15
CA PRO A 29 -23.99 -20.29 34.88
C PRO A 29 -24.57 -18.85 34.86
N ALA A 30 -24.89 -18.32 33.66
CA ALA A 30 -26.18 -17.66 33.38
C ALA A 30 -26.23 -17.08 31.94
N GLN A 31 -27.02 -17.79 31.14
CA GLN A 31 -27.77 -17.37 29.96
C GLN A 31 -28.03 -15.85 29.81
N CYS A 32 -27.47 -15.24 28.76
CA CYS A 32 -28.02 -13.99 28.21
C CYS A 32 -28.96 -14.35 27.05
N ARG A 33 -30.27 -14.28 27.32
CA ARG A 33 -31.34 -14.54 26.36
C ARG A 33 -31.40 -13.40 25.32
N GLN A 34 -31.26 -13.74 24.04
CA GLN A 34 -31.59 -12.86 22.92
C GLN A 34 -33.11 -12.60 22.87
N PRO A 35 -33.57 -11.37 22.59
CA PRO A 35 -34.97 -11.13 22.26
C PRO A 35 -35.26 -11.58 20.82
N ARG A 36 -36.20 -12.54 20.70
CA ARG A 36 -36.84 -12.95 19.45
C ARG A 36 -37.63 -11.78 18.86
N ILE A 37 -37.16 -11.20 17.74
CA ILE A 37 -38.00 -10.35 16.90
C ILE A 37 -38.91 -11.25 16.07
N ARG A 38 -40.22 -11.15 16.32
CA ARG A 38 -41.27 -11.81 15.56
C ARG A 38 -41.30 -11.27 14.13
N ALA A 39 -41.18 -12.17 13.15
CA ALA A 39 -41.52 -11.90 11.77
C ALA A 39 -43.01 -11.55 11.66
N ARG A 40 -43.32 -10.35 11.14
CA ARG A 40 -44.66 -10.04 10.64
C ARG A 40 -44.73 -10.47 9.18
N ALA A 41 -45.60 -11.43 8.93
CA ALA A 41 -46.02 -11.87 7.62
C ALA A 41 -46.86 -10.79 6.92
N GLY A 42 -46.77 -10.76 5.59
CA GLY A 42 -47.87 -10.40 4.71
C GLY A 42 -47.93 -8.95 4.24
N LEU A 43 -47.21 -8.65 3.15
CA LEU A 43 -47.65 -7.65 2.18
C LEU A 43 -47.35 -8.18 0.77
N ARG A 44 -48.43 -8.58 0.07
CA ARG A 44 -48.41 -8.97 -1.33
C ARG A 44 -48.22 -7.73 -2.21
N PRO A 45 -47.33 -7.74 -3.22
CA PRO A 45 -47.30 -6.66 -4.20
C PRO A 45 -48.49 -6.76 -5.16
N ARG A 46 -49.24 -5.65 -5.29
CA ARG A 46 -50.26 -5.43 -6.31
C ARG A 46 -49.62 -5.44 -7.71
N ARG A 47 -50.12 -6.29 -8.60
CA ARG A 47 -49.82 -6.26 -10.05
C ARG A 47 -50.69 -5.20 -10.74
N LEU A 48 -50.04 -4.29 -11.44
CA LEU A 48 -50.46 -3.72 -12.72
C LEU A 48 -49.26 -3.98 -13.66
N PRO A 49 -49.42 -4.29 -14.97
CA PRO A 49 -50.29 -3.54 -15.88
C PRO A 49 -50.97 -4.36 -17.00
N GLY A 50 -51.94 -3.72 -17.67
CA GLY A 50 -52.25 -4.02 -19.06
C GLY A 50 -51.31 -3.24 -19.97
N GLN A 51 -50.62 -3.93 -20.87
CA GLN A 51 -50.16 -3.36 -22.14
C GLN A 51 -50.25 -4.44 -23.23
N ARG A 52 -50.65 -3.97 -24.40
CA ARG A 52 -51.15 -4.72 -25.55
C ARG A 52 -50.05 -5.50 -26.24
N GLN A 53 -50.43 -6.67 -26.77
CA GLN A 53 -49.72 -7.37 -27.83
C GLN A 53 -49.75 -6.53 -29.12
N ALA A 54 -48.60 -6.36 -29.74
CA ALA A 54 -48.45 -6.15 -31.17
C ALA A 54 -47.29 -7.04 -31.61
N GLY A 55 -47.57 -7.91 -32.58
CA GLY A 55 -46.61 -8.83 -33.15
C GLY A 55 -45.94 -8.29 -34.41
N ALA A 56 -44.86 -9.00 -34.76
CA ALA A 56 -44.28 -9.21 -36.07
C ALA A 56 -43.29 -8.18 -36.66
N ASP A 57 -42.10 -8.75 -36.93
CA ASP A 57 -41.16 -8.50 -38.03
C ASP A 57 -40.27 -7.26 -37.99
N HIS A 58 -38.98 -7.46 -37.72
CA HIS A 58 -37.93 -7.51 -38.75
C HIS A 58 -36.56 -7.86 -38.14
N ASP A 59 -35.89 -8.80 -38.78
CA ASP A 59 -34.47 -9.13 -38.64
C ASP A 59 -33.57 -7.89 -38.73
N ALA A 60 -32.70 -7.71 -37.75
CA ALA A 60 -31.38 -7.09 -37.93
C ALA A 60 -30.52 -7.36 -36.68
N ALA A 61 -29.68 -8.39 -36.77
CA ALA A 61 -28.59 -8.61 -35.85
C ALA A 61 -27.58 -7.46 -35.99
N ASP A 62 -27.55 -6.55 -35.01
CA ASP A 62 -26.47 -5.58 -34.85
C ASP A 62 -25.25 -6.29 -34.25
N GLN A 63 -24.55 -7.03 -35.11
CA GLN A 63 -23.20 -7.50 -34.84
C GLN A 63 -22.26 -6.30 -35.01
N GLY A 64 -21.99 -5.62 -33.90
CA GLY A 64 -20.86 -4.67 -33.83
C GLY A 64 -19.59 -5.33 -34.35
N PRO A 65 -18.72 -4.59 -35.06
CA PRO A 65 -17.70 -5.19 -35.91
C PRO A 65 -16.78 -6.12 -35.11
N ALA A 66 -16.69 -7.37 -35.58
CA ALA A 66 -15.75 -8.36 -35.09
C ALA A 66 -14.32 -7.81 -35.21
N ARG A 67 -13.60 -7.82 -34.07
CA ARG A 67 -12.22 -7.35 -33.97
C ARG A 67 -11.30 -8.24 -34.78
N LEU A 68 -10.55 -7.68 -35.73
CA LEU A 68 -9.52 -8.40 -36.46
C LEU A 68 -8.37 -8.81 -35.50
N PRO A 69 -7.89 -10.07 -35.56
CA PRO A 69 -6.76 -10.50 -34.75
C PRO A 69 -5.47 -9.87 -35.32
N GLY A 70 -4.86 -8.95 -34.56
CA GLY A 70 -3.58 -8.33 -34.94
C GLY A 70 -3.45 -6.84 -34.67
N GLU A 71 -4.49 -6.16 -34.18
CA GLU A 71 -4.33 -4.76 -33.75
C GLU A 71 -3.38 -4.65 -32.54
N PRO A 72 -2.28 -3.88 -32.65
CA PRO A 72 -1.41 -3.63 -31.51
C PRO A 72 -2.20 -2.92 -30.42
N LEU A 73 -2.07 -3.38 -29.17
CA LEU A 73 -2.51 -2.62 -28.01
C LEU A 73 -2.04 -1.17 -28.15
N ALA A 74 -2.97 -0.22 -28.09
CA ALA A 74 -2.66 1.20 -28.07
C ALA A 74 -1.53 1.44 -27.08
N ARG A 75 -0.39 1.95 -27.59
CA ARG A 75 0.83 2.15 -26.80
C ARG A 75 0.48 2.86 -25.49
N PRO A 76 0.90 2.36 -24.33
CA PRO A 76 0.67 3.04 -23.06
C PRO A 76 1.13 4.49 -23.18
N THR A 77 0.24 5.42 -22.82
CA THR A 77 0.49 6.85 -22.85
C THR A 77 1.76 7.13 -22.05
N ALA A 78 2.82 7.55 -22.75
CA ALA A 78 4.05 8.01 -22.10
C ALA A 78 3.68 8.98 -20.97
N LEU A 79 4.26 8.78 -19.79
CA LEU A 79 4.03 9.68 -18.66
C LEU A 79 4.30 11.10 -19.15
N ARG A 80 3.30 12.00 -19.07
CA ARG A 80 3.52 13.42 -19.35
C ARG A 80 4.71 13.86 -18.49
N SER A 81 5.80 14.28 -19.13
CA SER A 81 7.16 14.31 -18.58
C SER A 81 7.18 14.95 -17.19
N THR A 82 7.25 14.12 -16.14
CA THR A 82 7.43 14.65 -14.79
C THR A 82 8.90 14.54 -14.49
N VAL A 83 9.59 15.66 -14.28
CA VAL A 83 11.05 15.62 -14.05
C VAL A 83 11.41 14.83 -12.78
N LEU A 84 10.47 14.72 -11.84
CA LEU A 84 10.58 14.01 -10.57
C LEU A 84 9.36 13.10 -10.37
N LEU A 85 9.61 11.84 -10.05
CA LEU A 85 8.63 10.84 -9.63
C LEU A 85 8.96 10.36 -8.22
N ILE A 86 7.97 10.35 -7.32
CA ILE A 86 8.12 9.82 -5.95
C ILE A 86 7.18 8.63 -5.81
N LEU A 87 7.75 7.45 -5.60
CA LEU A 87 7.01 6.20 -5.46
C LEU A 87 6.79 5.91 -3.98
N LEU A 88 5.53 5.89 -3.56
CA LEU A 88 5.13 5.59 -2.19
C LEU A 88 4.46 4.21 -2.11
N PRO A 89 4.63 3.47 -1.00
CA PRO A 89 3.78 2.34 -0.70
C PRO A 89 2.40 2.86 -0.28
N PRO A 90 1.34 2.04 -0.31
CA PRO A 90 0.10 2.38 0.33
C PRO A 90 0.31 2.27 1.86
N SER A 91 -0.74 2.54 2.62
CA SER A 91 -0.75 2.23 4.04
C SER A 91 -1.73 1.11 4.38
N GLU A 92 -1.38 0.37 5.43
CA GLU A 92 -2.30 -0.55 6.12
C GLU A 92 -3.49 0.23 6.66
N GLY A 93 -3.20 1.33 7.38
CA GLY A 93 -4.19 2.28 7.85
C GLY A 93 -4.82 3.02 6.67
N LYS A 94 -6.15 3.04 6.64
CA LYS A 94 -6.92 3.83 5.70
C LYS A 94 -8.03 4.56 6.42
N ALA A 95 -8.42 5.71 5.90
CA ALA A 95 -9.57 6.44 6.41
C ALA A 95 -10.84 5.57 6.33
N ALA A 96 -11.72 5.71 7.31
CA ALA A 96 -13.03 5.07 7.27
C ALA A 96 -13.82 5.49 6.01
N PRO A 97 -14.76 4.66 5.50
CA PRO A 97 -15.60 5.00 4.37
C PRO A 97 -16.23 6.39 4.48
N ALA A 98 -16.34 7.12 3.37
CA ALA A 98 -16.99 8.42 3.41
C ALA A 98 -18.51 8.21 3.53
N GLY A 99 -19.20 9.11 4.24
CA GLY A 99 -20.66 9.05 4.32
C GLY A 99 -21.38 9.38 3.00
N ARG A 100 -20.70 10.04 2.06
CA ARG A 100 -21.24 10.45 0.76
C ARG A 100 -20.16 10.51 -0.31
N GLY A 101 -20.57 10.43 -1.57
CA GLY A 101 -19.71 10.57 -2.74
C GLY A 101 -20.01 9.52 -3.80
N ARG A 102 -19.42 9.67 -4.98
CA ARG A 102 -19.50 8.66 -6.03
C ARG A 102 -18.52 7.52 -5.76
N PRO A 103 -18.84 6.28 -6.15
CA PRO A 103 -17.87 5.19 -6.14
C PRO A 103 -16.68 5.45 -7.06
N VAL A 104 -15.70 4.54 -7.02
CA VAL A 104 -14.52 4.61 -7.89
C VAL A 104 -14.92 4.42 -9.36
N ASP A 105 -14.42 5.32 -10.20
CA ASP A 105 -14.40 5.12 -11.64
C ASP A 105 -13.03 4.50 -12.02
N ILE A 106 -13.04 3.21 -12.33
CA ILE A 106 -11.82 2.43 -12.58
C ILE A 106 -11.10 2.89 -13.85
N ASP A 107 -11.85 3.35 -14.86
CA ASP A 107 -11.27 3.81 -16.13
C ASP A 107 -10.62 5.19 -16.00
N ALA A 108 -11.09 6.00 -15.05
CA ALA A 108 -10.53 7.31 -14.75
C ALA A 108 -9.24 7.28 -13.91
N LEU A 109 -8.89 6.14 -13.30
CA LEU A 109 -7.65 5.98 -12.55
C LEU A 109 -6.44 6.13 -13.48
N TRP A 110 -5.33 6.70 -12.96
CA TRP A 110 -4.11 6.86 -13.75
C TRP A 110 -3.67 5.54 -14.37
N THR A 111 -3.12 5.59 -15.59
CA THR A 111 -2.89 4.42 -16.47
C THR A 111 -4.19 3.66 -16.77
N PRO A 112 -5.09 4.23 -17.60
CA PRO A 112 -6.36 3.59 -17.96
C PRO A 112 -6.21 2.19 -18.58
N GLY A 113 -5.07 1.90 -19.23
CA GLY A 113 -4.75 0.57 -19.75
C GLY A 113 -4.75 -0.55 -18.70
N LEU A 114 -4.56 -0.22 -17.41
CA LEU A 114 -4.63 -1.18 -16.30
C LEU A 114 -6.06 -1.45 -15.81
N ALA A 115 -7.08 -0.82 -16.40
CA ALA A 115 -8.44 -0.95 -15.92
C ALA A 115 -8.92 -2.42 -15.94
N GLY A 116 -8.62 -3.19 -16.99
CA GLY A 116 -8.94 -4.62 -17.05
C GLY A 116 -8.35 -5.43 -15.88
N ALA A 117 -7.07 -5.21 -15.56
CA ALA A 117 -6.40 -5.85 -14.43
C ALA A 117 -7.05 -5.49 -13.08
N ARG A 118 -7.45 -4.22 -12.91
CA ARG A 118 -8.13 -3.74 -11.70
C ARG A 118 -9.49 -4.41 -11.50
N ARG A 119 -10.30 -4.56 -12.56
CA ARG A 119 -11.58 -5.31 -12.46
C ARG A 119 -11.34 -6.73 -11.97
N LYS A 120 -10.38 -7.45 -12.57
CA LYS A 120 -10.03 -8.83 -12.19
C LYS A 120 -9.68 -8.95 -10.70
N ILE A 121 -8.85 -8.05 -10.17
CA ILE A 121 -8.50 -8.07 -8.73
C ILE A 121 -9.70 -7.70 -7.87
N VAL A 122 -10.51 -6.71 -8.26
CA VAL A 122 -11.73 -6.34 -7.50
C VAL A 122 -12.67 -7.54 -7.38
N ASP A 123 -12.92 -8.24 -8.48
CA ASP A 123 -13.81 -9.41 -8.49
C ASP A 123 -13.23 -10.55 -7.65
N ALA A 124 -11.96 -10.92 -7.86
CA ALA A 124 -11.28 -11.95 -7.08
C ALA A 124 -11.20 -11.62 -5.58
N LEU A 125 -11.00 -10.34 -5.23
CA LEU A 125 -10.96 -9.89 -3.84
C LEU A 125 -12.33 -10.01 -3.18
N ARG A 126 -13.41 -9.66 -3.90
CA ARG A 126 -14.78 -9.78 -3.40
C ARG A 126 -15.15 -11.24 -3.18
N GLU A 127 -14.85 -12.11 -4.14
CA GLU A 127 -15.08 -13.54 -4.04
C GLU A 127 -14.31 -14.15 -2.86
N ALA A 128 -13.00 -13.87 -2.75
CA ALA A 128 -12.19 -14.33 -1.62
C ALA A 128 -12.72 -13.81 -0.28
N SER A 129 -13.19 -12.57 -0.22
CA SER A 129 -13.72 -11.98 1.02
C SER A 129 -15.08 -12.56 1.43
N ALA A 130 -15.87 -13.06 0.48
CA ALA A 130 -17.16 -13.72 0.74
C ALA A 130 -16.99 -15.18 1.20
N GLY A 131 -15.86 -15.81 0.86
CA GLY A 131 -15.57 -17.20 1.18
C GLY A 131 -15.36 -17.46 2.68
N PRO A 132 -15.55 -18.72 3.13
CA PRO A 132 -15.36 -19.09 4.52
C PRO A 132 -13.94 -18.82 5.03
N ASP A 133 -12.95 -18.93 4.14
CA ASP A 133 -11.53 -18.74 4.42
C ASP A 133 -11.02 -17.32 4.14
N GLY A 134 -11.91 -16.35 3.86
CA GLY A 134 -11.52 -15.00 3.41
C GLY A 134 -10.58 -14.27 4.37
N ALA A 135 -10.77 -14.46 5.67
CA ALA A 135 -9.88 -13.91 6.70
C ALA A 135 -8.46 -14.49 6.59
N ALA A 136 -8.35 -15.82 6.40
CA ALA A 136 -7.06 -16.50 6.25
C ALA A 136 -6.35 -16.06 4.96
N VAL A 137 -7.07 -16.00 3.84
CA VAL A 137 -6.54 -15.54 2.54
C VAL A 137 -5.96 -14.12 2.64
N LEU A 138 -6.63 -13.22 3.37
CA LEU A 138 -6.19 -11.83 3.54
C LEU A 138 -5.24 -11.61 4.74
N GLY A 139 -4.84 -12.68 5.42
CA GLY A 139 -3.96 -12.61 6.60
C GLY A 139 -4.54 -11.75 7.71
N LEU A 140 -5.86 -11.83 7.91
CA LEU A 140 -6.56 -11.09 8.95
C LEU A 140 -6.54 -11.88 10.26
N THR A 141 -6.26 -11.18 11.36
CA THR A 141 -6.51 -11.68 12.70
C THR A 141 -7.99 -11.52 13.07
N ASP A 142 -8.46 -12.26 14.07
CA ASP A 142 -9.89 -12.30 14.45
C ASP A 142 -10.50 -10.92 14.68
N GLY A 143 -9.75 -9.99 15.29
CA GLY A 143 -10.19 -8.62 15.56
C GLY A 143 -10.37 -7.74 14.31
N ARG A 144 -9.97 -8.20 13.12
CA ARG A 144 -10.05 -7.45 11.86
C ARG A 144 -10.94 -8.11 10.82
N ARG A 145 -11.69 -9.15 11.21
CA ARG A 145 -12.57 -9.89 10.28
C ARG A 145 -13.65 -9.01 9.65
N SER A 146 -14.10 -7.97 10.35
CA SER A 146 -15.05 -6.98 9.81
C SER A 146 -14.48 -6.18 8.63
N GLU A 147 -13.16 -6.19 8.40
CA GLU A 147 -12.57 -5.54 7.22
C GLU A 147 -12.92 -6.28 5.91
N LEU A 148 -13.38 -7.53 5.98
CA LEU A 148 -13.93 -8.25 4.81
C LEU A 148 -15.14 -7.52 4.23
N ASP A 149 -15.98 -6.92 5.08
CA ASP A 149 -17.19 -6.21 4.66
C ASP A 149 -16.87 -4.98 3.80
N LEU A 150 -15.69 -4.36 4.02
CA LEU A 150 -15.23 -3.27 3.16
C LEU A 150 -15.00 -3.75 1.73
N ASN A 151 -14.38 -4.92 1.58
CA ASN A 151 -14.07 -5.49 0.28
C ASN A 151 -15.34 -5.86 -0.49
N LEU A 152 -16.32 -6.48 0.19
CA LEU A 152 -17.59 -6.88 -0.42
C LEU A 152 -18.35 -5.71 -1.04
N ARG A 153 -18.26 -4.54 -0.39
CA ARG A 153 -18.98 -3.30 -0.75
C ARG A 153 -18.17 -2.37 -1.65
N LEU A 154 -16.95 -2.73 -2.07
CA LEU A 154 -16.06 -1.86 -2.85
C LEU A 154 -16.72 -1.12 -4.04
N PRO A 155 -17.58 -1.77 -4.85
CA PRO A 155 -18.21 -1.10 -6.00
C PRO A 155 -19.16 0.04 -5.60
N ASP A 156 -19.68 0.02 -4.37
CA ASP A 156 -20.68 0.97 -3.88
C ASP A 156 -20.08 1.99 -2.90
N LEU A 157 -18.88 1.72 -2.37
CA LEU A 157 -18.24 2.60 -1.39
C LEU A 157 -17.84 3.93 -2.03
N PRO A 158 -18.21 5.07 -1.41
CA PRO A 158 -17.77 6.38 -1.86
C PRO A 158 -16.23 6.48 -1.93
N ALA A 159 -15.74 6.90 -3.08
CA ALA A 159 -14.33 7.11 -3.33
C ALA A 159 -13.91 8.54 -3.02
N ARG A 160 -12.69 8.73 -2.53
CA ARG A 160 -12.04 10.03 -2.29
C ARG A 160 -10.59 9.99 -2.77
N PRO A 161 -9.91 11.14 -2.96
CA PRO A 161 -8.51 11.15 -3.39
C PRO A 161 -7.64 10.22 -2.55
N ALA A 162 -6.77 9.42 -3.18
CA ALA A 162 -5.93 8.44 -2.50
C ALA A 162 -5.06 9.05 -1.40
N GLY A 163 -4.63 10.31 -1.56
CA GLY A 163 -3.91 11.07 -0.53
C GLY A 163 -4.73 11.38 0.73
N GLU A 164 -6.05 11.26 0.68
CA GLU A 164 -6.97 11.34 1.84
C GLU A 164 -7.39 9.95 2.36
N VAL A 165 -7.11 8.88 1.60
CA VAL A 165 -7.44 7.51 1.99
C VAL A 165 -6.32 6.90 2.80
N TYR A 166 -5.06 7.01 2.38
CA TYR A 166 -3.95 6.38 3.08
C TYR A 166 -3.53 7.18 4.32
N THR A 167 -3.46 6.52 5.47
CA THR A 167 -3.14 7.14 6.77
C THR A 167 -2.02 6.38 7.48
N GLY A 168 -1.35 6.99 8.47
CA GLY A 168 -0.34 6.32 9.27
C GLY A 168 1.08 6.77 8.94
N VAL A 169 2.06 6.21 9.66
CA VAL A 169 3.43 6.72 9.85
C VAL A 169 4.06 7.47 8.66
N LEU A 170 4.05 6.90 7.44
CA LEU A 170 4.64 7.57 6.28
C LEU A 170 3.84 8.80 5.86
N TYR A 171 2.51 8.66 5.78
CA TYR A 171 1.60 9.73 5.37
C TYR A 171 1.49 10.81 6.45
N ASP A 172 1.55 10.42 7.72
CA ASP A 172 1.60 11.34 8.87
C ASP A 172 2.90 12.15 8.92
N ALA A 173 4.02 11.59 8.43
CA ALA A 173 5.28 12.32 8.28
C ALA A 173 5.31 13.19 7.01
N LEU A 174 4.68 12.72 5.93
CA LEU A 174 4.54 13.45 4.67
C LEU A 174 3.66 14.69 4.82
N ARG A 175 2.62 14.60 5.66
CA ARG A 175 1.71 15.71 6.01
C ARG A 175 1.17 16.45 4.78
N LEU A 176 0.58 15.70 3.85
CA LEU A 176 0.09 16.21 2.56
C LEU A 176 -0.82 17.46 2.69
N THR A 177 -1.65 17.52 3.72
CA THR A 177 -2.60 18.63 3.96
C THR A 177 -1.90 19.93 4.35
N GLU A 178 -0.73 19.85 4.98
CA GLU A 178 0.08 20.99 5.45
C GLU A 178 1.03 21.55 4.38
N LEU A 179 1.17 20.86 3.24
CA LEU A 179 2.05 21.32 2.16
C LEU A 179 1.61 22.71 1.64
N SER A 180 2.60 23.56 1.35
CA SER A 180 2.36 24.83 0.65
C SER A 180 1.66 24.61 -0.70
N SER A 181 0.96 25.61 -1.24
CA SER A 181 0.25 25.50 -2.51
C SER A 181 1.17 25.05 -3.67
N ARG A 182 2.43 25.51 -3.67
CA ARG A 182 3.45 25.08 -4.64
C ARG A 182 3.81 23.60 -4.47
N ALA A 183 4.05 23.17 -3.23
CA ALA A 183 4.36 21.79 -2.90
C ALA A 183 3.18 20.84 -3.19
N LYS A 184 1.93 21.26 -2.97
CA LYS A 184 0.72 20.50 -3.33
C LYS A 184 0.62 20.26 -4.84
N ARG A 185 0.85 21.30 -5.66
CA ARG A 185 0.89 21.13 -7.13
C ARG A 185 1.97 20.14 -7.57
N ARG A 186 3.16 20.23 -6.96
CA ARG A 186 4.26 19.29 -7.20
C ARG A 186 3.89 17.87 -6.75
N ALA A 187 3.27 17.71 -5.59
CA ALA A 187 2.84 16.42 -5.05
C ALA A 187 1.88 15.71 -6.00
N ASN A 188 0.88 16.44 -6.52
CA ASN A 188 -0.11 15.91 -7.47
C ASN A 188 0.55 15.43 -8.77
N ALA A 189 1.61 16.11 -9.23
CA ALA A 189 2.35 15.72 -10.42
C ALA A 189 3.30 14.54 -10.15
N ALA A 190 4.03 14.56 -9.04
CA ALA A 190 5.17 13.69 -8.77
C ALA A 190 4.84 12.39 -8.02
N ILE A 191 3.85 12.37 -7.13
CA ILE A 191 3.61 11.17 -6.31
C ILE A 191 2.81 10.12 -7.10
N ARG A 192 3.30 8.89 -7.07
CA ARG A 192 2.52 7.68 -7.38
C ARG A 192 2.54 6.73 -6.19
N VAL A 193 1.38 6.17 -5.88
CA VAL A 193 1.25 5.14 -4.84
C VAL A 193 1.10 3.79 -5.51
N GLN A 194 1.94 2.81 -5.14
CA GLN A 194 1.75 1.43 -5.59
C GLN A 194 0.71 0.75 -4.71
N SER A 195 -0.57 0.78 -5.09
CA SER A 195 -1.63 0.06 -4.40
C SER A 195 -1.57 -1.45 -4.69
N ALA A 196 -1.87 -2.28 -3.68
CA ALA A 196 -2.07 -3.72 -3.88
C ALA A 196 -3.34 -4.04 -4.68
N LEU A 197 -4.38 -3.21 -4.56
CA LEU A 197 -5.67 -3.40 -5.23
C LEU A 197 -5.74 -2.65 -6.57
N TRP A 198 -5.24 -1.42 -6.61
CA TRP A 198 -5.43 -0.52 -7.76
C TRP A 198 -4.20 -0.44 -8.67
N GLY A 199 -3.12 -1.15 -8.33
CA GLY A 199 -1.83 -0.99 -8.99
C GLY A 199 -1.25 0.41 -8.74
N PRO A 200 -0.44 0.95 -9.64
CA PRO A 200 0.09 2.29 -9.46
C PRO A 200 -0.99 3.34 -9.78
N ILE A 201 -1.17 4.29 -8.86
CA ILE A 201 -2.19 5.36 -8.94
C ILE A 201 -1.62 6.72 -8.53
N LYS A 202 -2.27 7.81 -8.92
CA LYS A 202 -1.97 9.16 -8.40
C LYS A 202 -2.57 9.37 -7.02
N ILE A 203 -2.00 10.29 -6.25
CA ILE A 203 -2.62 10.73 -4.98
C ILE A 203 -3.98 11.42 -5.16
N THR A 204 -4.27 11.91 -6.37
CA THR A 204 -5.54 12.54 -6.74
C THR A 204 -6.58 11.55 -7.27
N ASP A 205 -6.16 10.32 -7.59
CA ASP A 205 -7.10 9.30 -8.06
C ASP A 205 -8.08 8.96 -6.94
N ARG A 206 -9.36 8.84 -7.27
CA ARG A 206 -10.41 8.62 -6.27
C ARG A 206 -10.59 7.13 -6.04
N ILE A 207 -10.33 6.67 -4.82
CA ILE A 207 -10.48 5.26 -4.43
C ILE A 207 -11.30 5.13 -3.13
N PRO A 208 -12.04 4.03 -2.92
CA PRO A 208 -12.59 3.68 -1.61
C PRO A 208 -11.49 3.07 -0.72
N PRO A 209 -11.67 3.08 0.62
CA PRO A 209 -10.85 2.26 1.50
C PRO A 209 -11.10 0.77 1.24
N TYR A 210 -10.06 -0.04 1.41
CA TYR A 210 -10.07 -1.48 1.11
C TYR A 210 -9.08 -2.23 2.02
N ARG A 211 -9.25 -3.54 2.11
CA ARG A 211 -8.32 -4.44 2.79
C ARG A 211 -7.68 -5.42 1.82
N LEU A 212 -6.44 -5.12 1.42
CA LEU A 212 -5.61 -6.03 0.64
C LEU A 212 -4.14 -5.66 0.82
N SER A 213 -3.29 -6.67 1.05
CA SER A 213 -1.83 -6.51 1.15
C SER A 213 -1.15 -7.04 -0.11
N ILE A 214 -0.03 -6.44 -0.50
CA ILE A 214 0.74 -6.89 -1.69
C ILE A 214 1.34 -8.30 -1.53
N GLY A 215 1.48 -8.76 -0.28
CA GLY A 215 1.96 -10.11 0.02
C GLY A 215 0.89 -11.20 -0.14
N THR A 216 -0.37 -10.81 -0.40
CA THR A 216 -1.47 -11.76 -0.59
C THR A 216 -1.36 -12.47 -1.95
N SER A 217 -1.67 -13.77 -1.96
CA SER A 217 -1.99 -14.51 -3.17
C SER A 217 -3.51 -14.67 -3.25
N LEU A 218 -4.14 -14.05 -4.23
CA LEU A 218 -5.60 -14.16 -4.40
C LEU A 218 -5.94 -15.38 -5.24
N PRO A 219 -6.96 -16.18 -4.85
CA PRO A 219 -7.50 -17.23 -5.71
C PRO A 219 -7.84 -16.68 -7.12
N GLY A 220 -7.51 -17.43 -8.16
CA GLY A 220 -7.73 -17.03 -9.56
C GLY A 220 -6.75 -15.98 -10.13
N ILE A 221 -5.99 -15.28 -9.29
CA ILE A 221 -4.98 -14.27 -9.70
C ILE A 221 -3.55 -14.74 -9.41
N GLY A 222 -3.34 -15.38 -8.26
CA GLY A 222 -2.01 -15.73 -7.74
C GLY A 222 -1.36 -14.59 -6.96
N PRO A 223 -0.02 -14.63 -6.79
CA PRO A 223 0.73 -13.64 -6.02
C PRO A 223 0.62 -12.23 -6.61
N LEU A 224 0.11 -11.28 -5.83
CA LEU A 224 -0.20 -9.93 -6.34
C LEU A 224 1.02 -9.14 -6.81
N ALA A 225 2.17 -9.29 -6.14
CA ALA A 225 3.40 -8.65 -6.60
C ALA A 225 3.82 -9.13 -8.00
N GLY A 226 3.66 -10.43 -8.28
CA GLY A 226 3.96 -11.00 -9.60
C GLY A 226 2.96 -10.57 -10.66
N PHE A 227 1.67 -10.60 -10.31
CA PHE A 227 0.59 -10.11 -11.18
C PHE A 227 0.83 -8.65 -11.62
N TRP A 228 1.02 -7.73 -10.66
CA TRP A 228 1.26 -6.32 -11.00
C TRP A 228 2.57 -6.10 -11.75
N ARG A 229 3.61 -6.88 -11.46
CA ARG A 229 4.88 -6.81 -12.21
C ARG A 229 4.66 -7.11 -13.69
N SER A 230 3.82 -8.09 -14.00
CA SER A 230 3.45 -8.43 -15.38
C SER A 230 2.63 -7.32 -16.03
N GLU A 231 1.57 -6.86 -15.37
CA GLU A 231 0.66 -5.82 -15.90
C GLU A 231 1.34 -4.46 -16.07
N THR A 232 2.42 -4.17 -15.33
CA THR A 232 3.16 -2.92 -15.40
C THR A 232 4.50 -3.03 -16.15
N ALA A 233 4.75 -4.14 -16.86
CA ALA A 233 6.02 -4.39 -17.55
C ALA A 233 6.38 -3.29 -18.57
N ASP A 234 5.36 -2.75 -19.25
CA ASP A 234 5.52 -1.69 -20.26
C ASP A 234 5.35 -0.27 -19.68
N LEU A 235 5.06 -0.16 -18.38
CA LEU A 235 4.93 1.12 -17.69
C LEU A 235 6.31 1.60 -17.24
N ASP A 236 7.00 2.30 -18.13
CA ASP A 236 8.32 2.84 -17.86
C ASP A 236 8.31 4.37 -17.62
N ALA A 237 9.38 4.86 -16.99
CA ALA A 237 9.63 6.28 -16.71
C ALA A 237 11.07 6.67 -17.09
N PRO A 238 11.48 6.45 -18.36
CA PRO A 238 12.86 6.64 -18.77
C PRO A 238 13.31 8.09 -18.63
N GLY A 239 14.50 8.30 -18.08
CA GLY A 239 15.11 9.61 -17.91
C GLY A 239 14.57 10.46 -16.75
N GLU A 240 13.49 10.04 -16.10
CA GLU A 240 12.94 10.69 -14.90
C GLU A 240 13.82 10.43 -13.67
N LEU A 241 13.93 11.41 -12.77
CA LEU A 241 14.49 11.20 -11.43
C LEU A 241 13.44 10.51 -10.57
N ILE A 242 13.71 9.28 -10.14
CA ILE A 242 12.76 8.47 -9.37
C ILE A 242 13.23 8.33 -7.94
N ILE A 243 12.38 8.68 -6.98
CA ILE A 243 12.61 8.49 -5.54
C ILE A 243 11.74 7.33 -5.09
N ASP A 244 12.35 6.16 -4.85
CA ASP A 244 11.64 4.98 -4.40
C ASP A 244 11.61 4.88 -2.87
N CYS A 245 10.47 5.25 -2.31
CA CYS A 245 10.15 5.15 -0.89
C CYS A 245 9.32 3.89 -0.57
N ARG A 246 9.12 2.97 -1.51
CA ARG A 246 8.33 1.75 -1.27
C ARG A 246 9.09 0.75 -0.40
N SER A 247 8.36 -0.08 0.33
CA SER A 247 8.96 -1.29 0.92
C SER A 247 9.24 -2.31 -0.19
N THR A 248 10.14 -3.25 0.06
CA THR A 248 10.60 -4.22 -0.96
C THR A 248 9.45 -4.94 -1.66
N GLY A 249 8.43 -5.39 -0.92
CA GLY A 249 7.28 -6.09 -1.51
C GLY A 249 6.46 -5.25 -2.49
N TYR A 250 6.38 -3.93 -2.29
CA TYR A 250 5.72 -3.03 -3.25
C TYR A 250 6.65 -2.61 -4.38
N ALA A 251 7.97 -2.53 -4.13
CA ALA A 251 8.95 -2.20 -5.16
C ALA A 251 9.06 -3.31 -6.23
N THR A 252 8.85 -4.58 -5.86
CA THR A 252 8.87 -5.68 -6.84
C THR A 252 7.68 -5.68 -7.79
N ALA A 253 6.54 -5.11 -7.36
CA ALA A 253 5.28 -5.07 -8.11
C ALA A 253 5.28 -4.09 -9.29
N TRP A 254 6.19 -3.12 -9.31
CA TRP A 254 6.41 -2.22 -10.45
C TRP A 254 7.85 -1.68 -10.41
N GLN A 255 8.62 -1.94 -11.47
CA GLN A 255 10.06 -1.66 -11.54
C GLN A 255 10.35 -0.72 -12.72
N PRO A 256 10.07 0.58 -12.58
CA PRO A 256 10.41 1.55 -13.62
C PRO A 256 11.93 1.61 -13.80
N ARG A 257 12.39 1.76 -15.04
CA ARG A 257 13.80 1.75 -15.41
C ARG A 257 14.29 3.19 -15.51
N SER A 258 15.17 3.56 -14.58
CA SER A 258 15.87 4.84 -14.62
C SER A 258 17.26 4.70 -13.99
N ASP A 259 18.28 5.27 -14.64
CA ASP A 259 19.65 5.37 -14.12
C ASP A 259 19.75 6.35 -12.93
N LYS A 260 18.71 7.17 -12.76
CA LYS A 260 18.51 8.14 -11.68
C LYS A 260 17.51 7.64 -10.63
N LEU A 261 17.16 6.35 -10.61
CA LEU A 261 16.37 5.80 -9.52
C LEU A 261 17.17 5.80 -8.22
N ILE A 262 16.59 6.37 -7.16
CA ILE A 262 17.18 6.46 -5.82
C ILE A 262 16.28 5.69 -4.86
N LYS A 263 16.82 4.63 -4.25
CA LYS A 263 16.13 3.92 -3.17
C LYS A 263 16.39 4.62 -1.84
N VAL A 264 15.33 4.95 -1.11
CA VAL A 264 15.44 5.59 0.21
C VAL A 264 15.45 4.56 1.33
N THR A 265 16.52 4.57 2.11
CA THR A 265 16.72 3.71 3.29
C THR A 265 16.93 4.58 4.53
N ALA A 266 16.46 4.11 5.68
CA ALA A 266 16.73 4.73 6.97
C ALA A 266 17.70 3.83 7.75
N LEU A 267 18.75 4.42 8.29
CA LEU A 267 19.70 3.75 9.19
C LEU A 267 19.61 4.45 10.55
N THR A 268 19.54 3.65 11.61
CA THR A 268 19.59 4.20 12.97
C THR A 268 21.00 4.02 13.51
N GLU A 269 21.58 5.12 13.97
CA GLU A 269 22.89 5.10 14.61
C GLU A 269 22.73 5.33 16.12
N LYS A 270 23.29 4.43 16.91
CA LYS A 270 23.36 4.53 18.37
C LYS A 270 24.78 4.18 18.80
N ASP A 271 25.41 5.08 19.56
CA ASP A 271 26.77 4.89 20.10
C ASP A 271 27.81 4.54 19.00
N GLY A 272 27.71 5.18 17.83
CA GLY A 272 28.57 4.92 16.67
C GLY A 272 28.26 3.64 15.91
N VAL A 273 27.34 2.79 16.41
CA VAL A 273 26.92 1.56 15.74
C VAL A 273 25.67 1.83 14.90
N ARG A 274 25.78 1.56 13.59
CA ARG A 274 24.68 1.68 12.64
C ARG A 274 23.93 0.37 12.52
N SER A 275 22.61 0.44 12.64
CA SER A 275 21.73 -0.70 12.42
C SER A 275 20.58 -0.31 11.48
N VAL A 276 20.21 -1.26 10.61
CA VAL A 276 19.04 -1.10 9.75
C VAL A 276 17.81 -1.34 10.62
N VAL A 277 17.24 -0.28 11.19
CA VAL A 277 16.03 -0.39 12.01
C VAL A 277 14.81 -0.07 11.15
N SER A 278 14.01 -1.09 10.86
CA SER A 278 12.84 -0.93 9.98
C SER A 278 11.72 -0.05 10.58
N HIS A 279 11.69 0.13 11.90
CA HIS A 279 10.61 0.86 12.59
C HIS A 279 10.45 2.29 12.09
N PHE A 280 11.55 3.03 11.90
CA PHE A 280 11.50 4.43 11.45
C PHE A 280 11.57 4.61 9.93
N ALA A 281 11.84 3.55 9.17
CA ALA A 281 11.98 3.65 7.72
C ALA A 281 10.76 4.30 7.05
N LYS A 282 9.54 3.96 7.49
CA LYS A 282 8.29 4.59 7.00
C LYS A 282 8.24 6.08 7.27
N HIS A 283 8.58 6.50 8.49
CA HIS A 283 8.58 7.90 8.90
C HIS A 283 9.59 8.68 8.07
N THR A 284 10.85 8.22 8.04
CA THR A 284 11.95 8.86 7.29
C THR A 284 11.62 9.03 5.81
N ARG A 285 11.02 8.02 5.18
CA ARG A 285 10.58 8.11 3.78
C ARG A 285 9.49 9.15 3.55
N GLY A 286 8.57 9.31 4.50
CA GLY A 286 7.58 10.38 4.50
C GLY A 286 8.21 11.76 4.63
N VAL A 287 9.18 11.92 5.55
CA VAL A 287 9.96 13.16 5.71
C VAL A 287 10.74 13.49 4.44
N VAL A 288 11.49 12.53 3.88
CA VAL A 288 12.24 12.72 2.62
C VAL A 288 11.30 13.17 1.50
N ALA A 289 10.17 12.49 1.32
CA ALA A 289 9.19 12.88 0.31
C ALA A 289 8.69 14.33 0.54
N ARG A 290 8.36 14.71 1.78
CA ARG A 290 7.97 16.09 2.13
C ARG A 290 9.06 17.11 1.78
N LEU A 291 10.30 16.88 2.22
CA LEU A 291 11.42 17.80 1.98
C LEU A 291 11.66 18.04 0.48
N LEU A 292 11.62 16.99 -0.34
CA LEU A 292 11.75 17.12 -1.79
C LEU A 292 10.57 17.86 -2.42
N LEU A 293 9.36 17.70 -1.87
CA LEU A 293 8.18 18.43 -2.33
C LEU A 293 8.22 19.91 -1.93
N GLU A 294 8.77 20.24 -0.77
CA GLU A 294 8.88 21.61 -0.27
C GLU A 294 10.14 22.35 -0.76
N ALA A 295 11.14 21.64 -1.30
CA ALA A 295 12.35 22.24 -1.86
C ALA A 295 12.03 23.37 -2.87
N GLU A 296 12.76 24.46 -2.79
CA GLU A 296 12.55 25.65 -3.63
C GLU A 296 12.51 25.29 -5.13
N ARG A 297 13.49 24.50 -5.58
CA ARG A 297 13.59 23.97 -6.94
C ARG A 297 13.34 22.45 -6.93
N THR A 298 12.74 21.94 -8.01
CA THR A 298 12.54 20.49 -8.15
C THR A 298 13.90 19.87 -8.47
N PRO A 299 14.39 18.89 -7.68
CA PRO A 299 15.64 18.21 -7.99
C PRO A 299 15.53 17.46 -9.31
N ARG A 300 16.66 17.40 -10.03
CA ARG A 300 16.81 16.72 -11.32
C ARG A 300 17.92 15.68 -11.32
N THR A 301 18.77 15.69 -10.31
CA THR A 301 19.88 14.75 -10.15
C THR A 301 19.91 14.14 -8.74
N PRO A 302 20.52 12.96 -8.59
CA PRO A 302 20.74 12.34 -7.28
C PRO A 302 21.53 13.22 -6.30
N GLN A 303 22.51 13.96 -6.78
CA GLN A 303 23.30 14.88 -5.96
C GLN A 303 22.43 16.00 -5.39
N GLN A 304 21.53 16.57 -6.19
CA GLN A 304 20.59 17.58 -5.71
C GLN A 304 19.62 17.03 -4.66
N VAL A 305 19.22 15.75 -4.76
CA VAL A 305 18.41 15.09 -3.73
C VAL A 305 19.20 15.02 -2.42
N ARG A 306 20.45 14.52 -2.46
CA ARG A 306 21.33 14.51 -1.28
C ARG A 306 21.47 15.91 -0.69
N ASP A 307 21.74 16.93 -1.49
CA ASP A 307 21.98 18.29 -1.02
C ASP A 307 20.74 18.91 -0.35
N ILE A 308 19.54 18.56 -0.82
CA ILE A 308 18.29 18.96 -0.15
C ILE A 308 18.18 18.28 1.20
N ILE A 309 18.40 16.96 1.27
CA ILE A 309 18.24 16.20 2.52
C ILE A 309 19.33 16.56 3.54
N ALA A 310 20.56 16.80 3.11
CA ALA A 310 21.72 17.17 3.93
C ALA A 310 21.49 18.46 4.75
N ARG A 311 20.65 19.38 4.28
CA ARG A 311 20.28 20.61 5.02
C ARG A 311 19.41 20.34 6.25
N HIS A 312 18.78 19.17 6.31
CA HIS A 312 17.84 18.79 7.36
C HIS A 312 18.34 17.60 8.19
N GLY A 313 19.43 16.95 7.76
CA GLY A 313 20.09 15.92 8.54
C GLY A 313 21.11 15.12 7.74
N HIS A 314 21.85 14.28 8.44
CA HIS A 314 22.90 13.44 7.92
C HIS A 314 22.32 12.38 6.97
N CYS A 315 22.84 12.35 5.76
CA CYS A 315 22.54 11.34 4.77
C CYS A 315 23.76 11.01 3.91
N GLU A 316 23.79 9.79 3.42
CA GLU A 316 24.81 9.26 2.50
C GLU A 316 24.15 8.89 1.18
N LEU A 317 24.86 9.13 0.06
CA LEU A 317 24.37 8.83 -1.27
C LEU A 317 25.39 7.94 -1.99
N ASP A 318 25.00 6.70 -2.24
CA ASP A 318 25.86 5.68 -2.83
C ASP A 318 25.39 5.33 -4.25
N ARG A 319 26.34 5.17 -5.18
CA ARG A 319 26.06 4.63 -6.50
C ARG A 319 25.92 3.11 -6.39
N MET A 320 24.81 2.59 -6.89
CA MET A 320 24.54 1.16 -6.93
C MET A 320 24.67 0.64 -8.37
N ARG A 321 24.72 -0.69 -8.53
CA ARG A 321 24.71 -1.34 -9.85
C ARG A 321 23.51 -0.91 -10.70
N THR A 322 22.36 -0.69 -10.08
CA THR A 322 21.11 -0.32 -10.75
C THR A 322 20.49 0.92 -10.09
N GLY A 323 21.16 2.06 -10.23
CA GLY A 323 20.69 3.35 -9.72
C GLY A 323 21.51 3.85 -8.53
N TRP A 324 20.83 4.36 -7.51
CA TRP A 324 21.43 4.98 -6.34
C TRP A 324 20.72 4.54 -5.05
N GLN A 325 21.41 4.66 -3.93
CA GLN A 325 20.82 4.52 -2.60
C GLN A 325 21.05 5.78 -1.80
N LEU A 326 19.98 6.33 -1.22
CA LEU A 326 20.05 7.40 -0.23
C LEU A 326 19.80 6.80 1.15
N SER A 327 20.84 6.79 1.98
CA SER A 327 20.79 6.33 3.37
C SER A 327 20.62 7.54 4.28
N VAL A 328 19.47 7.71 4.92
CA VAL A 328 19.23 8.79 5.88
C VAL A 328 19.50 8.29 7.29
N ILE A 329 20.37 8.98 8.01
CA ILE A 329 20.79 8.59 9.36
C ILE A 329 19.88 9.24 10.40
N THR A 330 19.24 8.41 11.23
CA THR A 330 18.35 8.87 12.30
C THR A 330 18.92 8.58 13.67
N ASP A 331 18.48 9.35 14.68
CA ASP A 331 18.68 8.99 16.07
C ASP A 331 17.79 7.79 16.46
N ALA A 332 17.94 7.32 17.69
CA ALA A 332 17.13 6.25 18.27
C ALA A 332 15.63 6.59 18.38
N ALA A 333 15.25 7.87 18.23
CA ALA A 333 13.87 8.34 18.20
C ALA A 333 13.33 8.56 16.78
N GLY A 334 14.12 8.24 15.74
CA GLY A 334 13.71 8.39 14.34
C GLY A 334 13.76 9.82 13.80
N ARG A 335 14.35 10.76 14.54
CA ARG A 335 14.58 12.14 14.07
C ARG A 335 15.81 12.16 13.19
N LEU A 336 15.77 12.98 12.14
CA LEU A 336 16.97 13.24 11.33
C LEU A 336 18.00 13.91 12.24
N ARG A 337 19.19 13.30 12.35
CA ARG A 337 20.29 13.93 13.08
C ARG A 337 20.94 14.95 12.17
N MET A 338 21.29 16.13 12.66
CA MET A 338 22.24 16.97 11.95
C MET A 338 23.57 16.22 11.82
N ALA A 339 24.31 16.45 10.73
CA ALA A 339 25.69 16.00 10.68
C ALA A 339 26.40 16.62 11.90
N ALA A 340 27.03 15.80 12.73
CA ALA A 340 27.99 16.35 13.68
C ALA A 340 29.12 16.95 12.82
N ASP A 341 29.50 18.20 13.08
CA ASP A 341 30.75 18.74 12.56
C ASP A 341 31.84 17.73 12.94
N GLN A 342 32.42 17.07 11.92
CA GLN A 342 33.47 16.07 12.10
C GLN A 342 34.74 16.73 12.62
#